data_AF-A0A3R7H4P4-F1
#
_entry.id   AF-A0A3R7H4P4-F1
#
_cell.length_a   1.000
_cell.length_b   1.000
_cell.length_c   1.000
_cell.angle_alpha   90.00
_cell.angle_beta   90.00
_cell.angle_gamma   90.00
#
_symmetry.space_group_name_H-M   'P 1'
#
loop_
_entity.id
_entity.type
_entity.pdbx_description
1 polymer ?
#
loop_
_entity_poly.entity_id
_entity_poly.type
_entity_poly.pdbx_seq_one_letter_code
_entity_poly.pdbx_strand_id
1 'polypeptide(L)'
;MARTGLTRMDVKRARDALVVQGQHASIDAIRIALGNTGSKTTIHRYLKELEEEDGTSLTRTGSLSDAIQDLVARLAARLHEEAEATVVQQTAAALAQRQQAQAEAAKLASDLAALRAQMSAIESDVDRERAAHADTQAVLQRRALDVERLTQEVRDLTGRLSEHDGFRRSLEEKLQHAHDALEHYRTASKDQREQEARRHEQQVQQLQAELRQANQTAIVRQNEITQLNRDNARLVAEAAAVTKRSREQQAQGELLQAALNRALADHARAGAERDALQTIASTQATELGQAREARESLTADLTKLAAQFDAQQQLLTDYRMRLGLAGTTG
;
A
#
# COMPACT_ATOMS: atom_id res chain seq x y z
N MET A 1 35.54 105.52 -155.95
CA MET A 1 35.86 105.32 -154.52
C MET A 1 37.04 104.37 -154.43
N ALA A 2 38.12 104.83 -153.78
CA ALA A 2 39.46 104.25 -153.84
C ALA A 2 39.51 102.82 -153.28
N ARG A 3 40.03 101.86 -154.05
CA ARG A 3 40.31 100.50 -153.58
C ARG A 3 41.69 100.50 -152.90
N THR A 4 41.71 100.76 -151.60
CA THR A 4 42.90 100.60 -150.74
C THR A 4 43.26 99.12 -150.65
N GLY A 5 44.49 98.76 -151.04
CA GLY A 5 45.00 97.40 -150.95
C GLY A 5 45.24 96.95 -149.50
N LEU A 6 45.10 95.64 -149.24
CA LEU A 6 45.27 94.99 -147.94
C LEU A 6 46.72 95.10 -147.43
N THR A 7 46.95 95.49 -146.16
CA THR A 7 48.31 95.65 -145.59
C THR A 7 48.68 94.53 -144.60
N ARG A 8 49.99 94.28 -144.39
CA ARG A 8 50.51 93.26 -143.44
C ARG A 8 50.04 93.48 -142.00
N MET A 9 49.86 94.75 -141.60
CA MET A 9 49.38 95.13 -140.26
C MET A 9 47.92 94.70 -140.03
N ASP A 10 47.09 94.76 -141.06
CA ASP A 10 45.69 94.34 -140.97
C ASP A 10 45.60 92.83 -140.72
N VAL A 11 46.43 92.04 -141.43
CA VAL A 11 46.54 90.58 -141.25
C VAL A 11 47.04 90.23 -139.83
N LYS A 12 48.04 90.95 -139.31
CA LYS A 12 48.53 90.75 -137.93
C LYS A 12 47.44 91.02 -136.90
N ARG A 13 46.71 92.14 -137.05
CA ARG A 13 45.65 92.53 -136.12
C ARG A 13 44.49 91.54 -136.11
N ALA A 14 44.11 91.04 -137.28
CA ALA A 14 43.08 90.01 -137.42
C ALA A 14 43.52 88.66 -136.81
N ARG A 15 44.78 88.26 -137.01
CA ARG A 15 45.36 87.07 -136.38
C ARG A 15 45.33 87.19 -134.85
N ASP A 16 45.86 88.29 -134.31
CA ASP A 16 45.97 88.48 -132.86
C ASP A 16 44.59 88.55 -132.19
N ALA A 17 43.59 89.16 -132.86
CA ALA A 17 42.21 89.17 -132.38
C ALA A 17 41.60 87.75 -132.31
N LEU A 18 41.87 86.88 -133.30
CA LEU A 18 41.39 85.49 -133.30
C LEU A 18 42.08 84.67 -132.20
N VAL A 19 43.38 84.88 -131.98
CA VAL A 19 44.15 84.20 -130.93
C VAL A 19 43.66 84.59 -129.53
N VAL A 20 43.38 85.88 -129.30
CA VAL A 20 42.79 86.35 -128.03
C VAL A 20 41.42 85.74 -127.79
N GLN A 21 40.66 85.45 -128.84
CA GLN A 21 39.38 84.75 -128.78
C GLN A 21 39.52 83.23 -128.64
N GLY A 22 40.75 82.69 -128.56
CA GLY A 22 41.02 81.26 -128.44
C GLY A 22 40.74 80.45 -129.71
N GLN A 23 40.57 81.11 -130.86
CA GLN A 23 40.31 80.45 -132.14
C GLN A 23 41.58 80.28 -132.97
N HIS A 24 41.69 79.16 -133.69
CA HIS A 24 42.84 78.89 -134.54
C HIS A 24 42.86 79.87 -135.72
N ALA A 25 43.95 80.62 -135.86
CA ALA A 25 44.13 81.66 -136.86
C ALA A 25 44.39 81.07 -138.26
N SER A 26 43.40 80.40 -138.84
CA SER A 26 43.45 79.88 -140.21
C SER A 26 43.29 81.00 -141.24
N ILE A 27 43.81 80.80 -142.45
CA ILE A 27 43.76 81.81 -143.54
C ILE A 27 42.32 82.27 -143.81
N ASP A 28 41.36 81.34 -143.78
CA ASP A 28 39.96 81.66 -144.04
C ASP A 28 39.32 82.39 -142.85
N ALA A 29 39.68 82.06 -141.60
CA ALA A 29 39.23 82.78 -140.42
C ALA A 29 39.73 84.25 -140.42
N ILE A 30 40.98 84.47 -140.81
CA ILE A 30 41.57 85.81 -140.94
C ILE A 30 40.92 86.58 -142.08
N ARG A 31 40.61 85.91 -143.20
CA ARG A 31 39.90 86.55 -144.32
C ARG A 31 38.48 86.99 -143.91
N ILE A 32 37.79 86.18 -143.11
CA ILE A 32 36.46 86.53 -142.56
C ILE A 32 36.59 87.72 -141.60
N ALA A 33 37.59 87.72 -140.71
CA ALA A 33 37.85 88.82 -139.78
C ALA A 33 38.20 90.15 -140.50
N LEU A 34 38.80 90.06 -141.70
CA LEU A 34 39.09 91.19 -142.59
C LEU A 34 37.91 91.57 -143.51
N GLY A 35 36.71 91.05 -143.26
CA GLY A 35 35.50 91.39 -144.02
C GLY A 35 35.46 90.81 -145.44
N ASN A 36 36.04 89.61 -145.64
CA ASN A 36 36.19 88.94 -146.94
C ASN A 36 37.01 89.75 -147.97
N THR A 37 37.88 90.63 -147.51
CA THR A 37 38.79 91.40 -148.36
C THR A 37 40.18 90.74 -148.40
N GLY A 38 40.84 90.82 -149.55
CA GLY A 38 42.16 90.21 -149.77
C GLY A 38 42.12 88.80 -150.34
N SER A 39 43.07 88.51 -151.24
CA SER A 39 43.20 87.18 -151.83
C SER A 39 43.86 86.21 -150.82
N LYS A 40 43.43 84.95 -150.83
CA LYS A 40 43.91 83.90 -149.90
C LYS A 40 45.45 83.75 -149.92
N THR A 41 46.07 83.98 -151.08
CA THR A 41 47.52 83.94 -151.28
C THR A 41 48.24 85.13 -150.63
N THR A 42 47.65 86.33 -150.63
CA THR A 42 48.24 87.51 -149.96
C THR A 42 48.22 87.37 -148.44
N ILE A 43 47.12 86.86 -147.88
CA ILE A 43 46.98 86.61 -146.44
C ILE A 43 47.98 85.53 -145.99
N HIS A 44 48.10 84.44 -146.75
CA HIS A 44 49.06 83.37 -146.44
C HIS A 44 50.51 83.85 -146.44
N ARG A 45 50.90 84.70 -147.42
CA ARG A 45 52.24 85.28 -147.47
C ARG A 45 52.54 86.10 -146.20
N TYR A 46 51.63 86.99 -145.82
CA TYR A 46 51.83 87.81 -144.62
C TYR A 46 51.73 87.01 -143.31
N LEU A 47 50.95 85.93 -143.27
CA LEU A 47 50.90 85.04 -142.11
C LEU A 47 52.23 84.34 -141.89
N LYS A 48 52.83 83.80 -142.97
CA LYS A 48 54.11 83.10 -142.90
C LYS A 48 55.25 84.03 -142.47
N GLU A 49 55.27 85.27 -142.98
CA GLU A 49 56.24 86.28 -142.54
C GLU A 49 56.10 86.63 -141.04
N LEU A 50 54.89 86.56 -140.47
CA LEU A 50 54.66 86.81 -139.04
C LEU A 50 55.01 85.60 -138.16
N GLU A 51 54.78 84.37 -138.64
CA GLU A 51 55.16 83.14 -137.93
C GLU A 51 56.69 82.99 -137.80
N GLU A 52 57.44 83.41 -138.82
CA GLU A 52 58.90 83.39 -138.81
C GLU A 52 59.51 84.43 -137.82
N GLU A 53 58.84 85.55 -137.56
CA GLU A 53 59.23 86.53 -136.54
C GLU A 53 58.96 86.04 -135.10
N ASP A 54 57.80 85.42 -134.84
CA ASP A 54 57.41 84.98 -133.48
C ASP A 54 58.24 83.77 -132.98
N GLY A 55 58.76 82.92 -133.88
CA GLY A 55 59.58 81.75 -133.55
C GLY A 55 60.98 82.05 -133.00
N THR A 56 61.50 83.27 -133.17
CA THR A 56 62.87 83.63 -132.75
C THR A 56 62.96 84.24 -131.35
N SER A 57 61.84 84.57 -130.70
CA SER A 57 61.82 85.23 -129.38
C SER A 57 61.86 84.26 -128.18
N LEU A 58 61.46 82.99 -128.37
CA LEU A 58 61.25 82.01 -127.29
C LEU A 58 62.52 81.30 -126.75
N THR A 59 63.71 81.56 -127.29
CA THR A 59 64.92 80.76 -126.98
C THR A 59 65.86 81.34 -125.92
N ARG A 60 65.56 82.50 -125.31
CA ARG A 60 66.50 83.19 -124.40
C ARG A 60 66.13 83.19 -122.90
N THR A 61 65.00 82.61 -122.49
CA THR A 61 64.49 82.66 -121.09
C THR A 61 64.43 81.31 -120.33
N GLY A 62 64.81 80.19 -120.94
CA GLY A 62 64.66 78.84 -120.35
C GLY A 62 65.62 78.47 -119.21
N SER A 63 66.87 78.95 -119.22
CA SER A 63 67.90 78.38 -118.32
C SER A 63 67.77 78.75 -116.83
N LEU A 64 67.13 79.88 -116.49
CA LEU A 64 66.94 80.31 -115.10
C LEU A 64 65.69 79.67 -114.46
N SER A 65 64.66 79.35 -115.26
CA SER A 65 63.43 78.74 -114.78
C SER A 65 63.63 77.25 -114.44
N ASP A 66 64.40 76.53 -115.26
CA ASP A 66 64.67 75.11 -115.08
C ASP A 66 65.49 74.82 -113.79
N ALA A 67 66.46 75.67 -113.46
CA ALA A 67 67.26 75.53 -112.23
C ALA A 67 66.44 75.74 -110.95
N ILE A 68 65.46 76.66 -110.98
CA ILE A 68 64.53 76.89 -109.86
C ILE A 68 63.54 75.72 -109.75
N GLN A 69 63.04 75.20 -110.88
CA GLN A 69 62.15 74.02 -110.89
C GLN A 69 62.83 72.77 -110.32
N ASP A 70 64.10 72.51 -110.64
CA ASP A 70 64.86 71.38 -110.09
C ASP A 70 65.13 71.53 -108.57
N LEU A 71 65.38 72.75 -108.09
CA LEU A 71 65.50 73.01 -106.64
C LEU A 71 64.16 72.79 -105.91
N VAL A 72 63.05 73.27 -106.49
CA VAL A 72 61.70 73.06 -105.96
C VAL A 72 61.32 71.58 -105.98
N ALA A 73 61.71 70.83 -107.02
CA ALA A 73 61.49 69.39 -107.10
C ALA A 73 62.27 68.62 -106.02
N ARG A 74 63.55 68.96 -105.80
CA ARG A 74 64.35 68.38 -104.71
C ARG A 74 63.81 68.73 -103.32
N LEU A 75 63.36 69.97 -103.12
CA LEU A 75 62.73 70.39 -101.86
C LEU A 75 61.40 69.66 -101.64
N ALA A 76 60.58 69.50 -102.68
CA ALA A 76 59.33 68.75 -102.62
C ALA A 76 59.57 67.26 -102.31
N ALA A 77 60.58 66.64 -102.93
CA ALA A 77 60.97 65.27 -102.65
C ALA A 77 61.46 65.12 -101.20
N ARG A 78 62.26 66.07 -100.69
CA ARG A 78 62.73 66.03 -99.30
C ARG A 78 61.61 66.24 -98.28
N LEU A 79 60.70 67.18 -98.55
CA LEU A 79 59.49 67.37 -97.74
C LEU A 79 58.59 66.13 -97.78
N HIS A 80 58.52 65.44 -98.91
CA HIS A 80 57.77 64.19 -99.03
C HIS A 80 58.41 63.08 -98.18
N GLU A 81 59.72 62.88 -98.25
CA GLU A 81 60.46 61.93 -97.40
C GLU A 81 60.27 62.23 -95.91
N GLU A 82 60.35 63.50 -95.50
CA GLU A 82 60.17 63.91 -94.11
C GLU A 82 58.70 63.74 -93.66
N ALA A 83 57.74 64.01 -94.54
CA ALA A 83 56.32 63.74 -94.28
C ALA A 83 56.04 62.22 -94.18
N GLU A 84 56.62 61.40 -95.06
CA GLU A 84 56.51 59.94 -94.99
C GLU A 84 57.17 59.38 -93.73
N ALA A 85 58.37 59.87 -93.37
CA ALA A 85 59.05 59.45 -92.15
C ALA A 85 58.24 59.81 -90.88
N THR A 86 57.63 61.00 -90.83
CA THR A 86 56.75 61.38 -89.73
C THR A 86 55.46 60.56 -89.70
N VAL A 87 54.85 60.24 -90.85
CA VAL A 87 53.70 59.33 -90.92
C VAL A 87 54.08 57.92 -90.46
N VAL A 88 55.22 57.37 -90.88
CA VAL A 88 55.71 56.06 -90.43
C VAL A 88 55.96 56.06 -88.93
N GLN A 89 56.58 57.12 -88.39
CA GLN A 89 56.82 57.24 -86.95
C GLN A 89 55.51 57.34 -86.15
N GLN A 90 54.54 58.13 -86.61
CA GLN A 90 53.23 58.29 -85.96
C GLN A 90 52.40 57.01 -86.05
N THR A 91 52.42 56.32 -87.19
CA THR A 91 51.72 55.03 -87.34
C THR A 91 52.35 53.95 -86.47
N ALA A 92 53.69 53.90 -86.37
CA ALA A 92 54.39 52.99 -85.46
C ALA A 92 54.05 53.29 -83.98
N ALA A 93 54.04 54.56 -83.58
CA ALA A 93 53.66 54.97 -82.23
C ALA A 93 52.20 54.63 -81.91
N ALA A 94 51.28 54.88 -82.84
CA ALA A 94 49.86 54.54 -82.70
C ALA A 94 49.64 53.02 -82.63
N LEU A 95 50.37 52.23 -83.42
CA LEU A 95 50.33 50.77 -83.37
C LEU A 95 50.85 50.26 -82.02
N ALA A 96 51.97 50.80 -81.52
CA ALA A 96 52.52 50.44 -80.22
C ALA A 96 51.54 50.78 -79.08
N GLN A 97 50.96 51.98 -79.09
CA GLN A 97 49.95 52.38 -78.09
C GLN A 97 48.70 51.49 -78.15
N ARG A 98 48.23 51.14 -79.36
CA ARG A 98 47.11 50.21 -79.53
C ARG A 98 47.43 48.82 -79.01
N GLN A 99 48.63 48.30 -79.28
CA GLN A 99 49.06 46.99 -78.76
C GLN A 99 49.13 47.00 -77.24
N GLN A 100 49.68 48.07 -76.64
CA GLN A 100 49.74 48.22 -75.18
C GLN A 100 48.33 48.28 -74.57
N ALA A 101 47.43 49.10 -75.12
CA ALA A 101 46.06 49.18 -74.66
C ALA A 101 45.31 47.84 -74.82
N GLN A 102 45.56 47.09 -75.88
CA GLN A 102 45.00 45.75 -76.08
C GLN A 102 45.54 44.74 -75.06
N ALA A 103 46.84 44.79 -74.73
CA ALA A 103 47.44 43.94 -73.71
C ALA A 103 46.90 44.25 -72.31
N GLU A 104 46.75 45.53 -71.97
CA GLU A 104 46.14 45.97 -70.71
C GLU A 104 44.66 45.56 -70.63
N ALA A 105 43.89 45.75 -71.71
CA ALA A 105 42.50 45.30 -71.77
C ALA A 105 42.37 43.78 -71.63
N ALA A 106 43.25 43.01 -72.27
CA ALA A 106 43.27 41.55 -72.14
C ALA A 106 43.60 41.11 -70.71
N LYS A 107 44.57 41.76 -70.05
CA LYS A 107 44.91 41.49 -68.66
C LYS A 107 43.75 41.80 -67.71
N LEU A 108 43.14 42.98 -67.84
CA LEU A 108 41.97 43.36 -67.03
C LEU A 108 40.77 42.42 -67.26
N ALA A 109 40.56 41.96 -68.50
CA ALA A 109 39.51 40.99 -68.81
C ALA A 109 39.77 39.63 -68.12
N SER A 110 41.03 39.18 -68.11
CA SER A 110 41.44 37.96 -67.38
C SER A 110 41.25 38.11 -65.87
N ASP A 111 41.67 39.23 -65.29
CA ASP A 111 41.54 39.50 -63.86
C ASP A 111 40.06 39.57 -63.44
N LEU A 112 39.21 40.21 -64.24
CA LEU A 112 37.76 40.24 -64.02
C LEU A 112 37.12 38.84 -64.11
N ALA A 113 37.58 38.01 -65.04
CA ALA A 113 37.10 36.62 -65.15
C ALA A 113 37.50 35.80 -63.92
N ALA A 114 38.74 35.95 -63.45
CA ALA A 114 39.23 35.28 -62.24
C ALA A 114 38.47 35.74 -60.99
N LEU A 115 38.23 37.05 -60.83
CA LEU A 115 37.49 37.59 -59.70
C LEU A 115 36.03 37.10 -59.69
N ARG A 116 35.38 37.05 -60.86
CA ARG A 116 34.01 36.50 -60.98
C ARG A 116 33.95 35.02 -60.63
N ALA A 117 34.94 34.24 -61.06
CA ALA A 117 35.02 32.82 -60.69
C ALA A 117 35.22 32.64 -59.18
N GLN A 118 36.06 33.46 -58.55
CA GLN A 118 36.24 33.45 -57.10
C GLN A 118 34.97 33.86 -56.35
N MET A 119 34.27 34.92 -56.79
CA MET A 119 33.00 35.33 -56.19
C MET A 119 31.95 34.21 -56.27
N SER A 120 31.81 33.57 -57.43
CA SER A 120 30.88 32.44 -57.59
C SER A 120 31.26 31.23 -56.73
N ALA A 121 32.55 30.94 -56.57
CA ALA A 121 33.02 29.87 -55.68
C ALA A 121 32.71 30.18 -54.21
N ILE A 122 32.98 31.40 -53.76
CA ILE A 122 32.69 31.85 -52.38
C ILE A 122 31.18 31.84 -52.12
N GLU A 123 30.36 32.30 -53.06
CA GLU A 123 28.90 32.22 -52.95
C GLU A 123 28.42 30.77 -52.77
N SER A 124 28.98 29.83 -53.56
CA SER A 124 28.69 28.40 -53.41
C SER A 124 29.15 27.84 -52.06
N ASP A 125 30.31 28.24 -51.56
CA ASP A 125 30.81 27.84 -50.24
C ASP A 125 29.90 28.38 -49.12
N VAL A 126 29.48 29.64 -49.20
CA VAL A 126 28.56 30.27 -48.23
C VAL A 126 27.21 29.57 -48.21
N ASP A 127 26.66 29.21 -49.38
CA ASP A 127 25.40 28.48 -49.45
C ASP A 127 25.52 27.06 -48.88
N ARG A 128 26.66 26.39 -49.10
CA ARG A 128 26.95 25.08 -48.46
C ARG A 128 27.04 25.18 -46.95
N GLU A 129 27.75 26.17 -46.42
CA GLU A 129 27.86 26.40 -44.97
C GLU A 129 26.51 26.76 -44.35
N ARG A 130 25.69 27.57 -45.04
CA ARG A 130 24.31 27.88 -44.59
C ARG A 130 23.44 26.63 -44.53
N ALA A 131 23.51 25.76 -45.53
CA ALA A 131 22.78 24.50 -45.53
C ALA A 131 23.24 23.58 -44.38
N ALA A 132 24.55 23.40 -44.20
CA ALA A 132 25.11 22.61 -43.11
C ALA A 132 24.72 23.19 -41.73
N HIS A 133 24.70 24.52 -41.59
CA HIS A 133 24.25 25.18 -40.37
C HIS A 133 22.75 24.94 -40.10
N ALA A 134 21.90 25.03 -41.12
CA ALA A 134 20.47 24.75 -40.97
C ALA A 134 20.23 23.28 -40.56
N ASP A 135 20.95 22.33 -41.16
CA ASP A 135 20.86 20.91 -40.84
C ASP A 135 21.32 20.62 -39.39
N THR A 136 22.44 21.19 -38.98
CA THR A 136 22.94 21.05 -37.60
C THR A 136 22.01 21.68 -36.57
N GLN A 137 21.40 22.84 -36.87
CA GLN A 137 20.36 23.43 -36.03
C GLN A 137 19.13 22.52 -35.92
N ALA A 138 18.66 21.94 -37.04
CA ALA A 138 17.52 21.03 -37.03
C ALA A 138 17.81 19.76 -36.20
N VAL A 139 19.01 19.18 -36.33
CA VAL A 139 19.44 18.03 -35.51
C VAL A 139 19.51 18.42 -34.03
N LEU A 140 20.08 19.59 -33.71
CA LEU A 140 20.18 20.06 -32.33
C LEU A 140 18.79 20.26 -31.69
N GLN A 141 17.86 20.86 -32.42
CA GLN A 141 16.48 21.03 -31.97
C GLN A 141 15.81 19.67 -31.70
N ARG A 142 15.97 18.71 -32.60
CA ARG A 142 15.44 17.34 -32.40
C ARG A 142 16.04 16.67 -31.17
N ARG A 143 17.36 16.82 -30.95
CA ARG A 143 18.03 16.29 -29.76
C ARG A 143 17.56 16.99 -28.48
N ALA A 144 17.33 18.30 -28.50
CA ALA A 144 16.80 19.04 -27.35
C ALA A 144 15.40 18.53 -26.96
N LEU A 145 14.53 18.28 -27.94
CA LEU A 145 13.22 17.68 -27.71
C LEU A 145 13.32 16.24 -27.16
N ASP A 146 14.23 15.43 -27.70
CA ASP A 146 14.48 14.08 -27.19
C ASP A 146 14.98 14.09 -25.75
N VAL A 147 15.88 15.02 -25.39
CA VAL A 147 16.38 15.19 -24.01
C VAL A 147 15.26 15.59 -23.05
N GLU A 148 14.41 16.55 -23.42
CA GLU A 148 13.28 16.93 -22.58
C GLU A 148 12.28 15.78 -22.41
N ARG A 149 11.97 15.05 -23.49
CA ARG A 149 11.11 13.86 -23.44
C ARG A 149 11.67 12.79 -22.51
N LEU A 150 12.96 12.45 -22.65
CA LEU A 150 13.61 11.45 -21.81
C LEU A 150 13.69 11.93 -20.34
N THR A 151 13.92 13.22 -20.12
CA THR A 151 13.92 13.80 -18.76
C THR A 151 12.55 13.68 -18.12
N GLN A 152 11.48 13.96 -18.87
CA GLN A 152 10.11 13.78 -18.39
C GLN A 152 9.80 12.31 -18.09
N GLU A 153 10.17 11.39 -18.98
CA GLU A 153 9.99 9.95 -18.76
C GLU A 153 10.72 9.46 -17.50
N VAL A 154 11.95 9.94 -17.26
CA VAL A 154 12.70 9.64 -16.03
C VAL A 154 11.98 10.20 -14.79
N ARG A 155 11.45 11.43 -14.85
CA ARG A 155 10.66 12.00 -13.73
C ARG A 155 9.41 11.17 -13.46
N ASP A 156 8.68 10.80 -14.48
CA ASP A 156 7.44 10.01 -14.36
C ASP A 156 7.71 8.61 -13.80
N LEU A 157 8.75 7.93 -14.29
CA LEU A 157 9.17 6.63 -13.77
C LEU A 157 9.67 6.72 -12.32
N THR A 158 10.40 7.78 -11.97
CA THR A 158 10.85 8.02 -10.60
C THR A 158 9.66 8.26 -9.67
N GLY A 159 8.66 9.04 -10.11
CA GLY A 159 7.41 9.24 -9.40
C GLY A 159 6.69 7.92 -9.11
N ARG A 160 6.45 7.11 -10.15
CA ARG A 160 5.84 5.78 -10.02
C ARG A 160 6.62 4.86 -9.08
N LEU A 161 7.96 4.85 -9.15
CA LEU A 161 8.80 4.07 -8.24
C LEU A 161 8.60 4.49 -6.79
N SER A 162 8.57 5.80 -6.51
CA SER A 162 8.34 6.32 -5.16
C SER A 162 6.95 5.97 -4.61
N GLU A 163 5.91 6.00 -5.46
CA GLU A 163 4.56 5.57 -5.10
C GLU A 163 4.53 4.08 -4.76
N HIS A 164 5.17 3.24 -5.59
CA HIS A 164 5.27 1.81 -5.34
C HIS A 164 6.06 1.48 -4.06
N ASP A 165 7.15 2.21 -3.78
CA ASP A 165 7.87 2.08 -2.52
C ASP A 165 7.02 2.50 -1.33
N GLY A 166 6.22 3.57 -1.45
CA GLY A 166 5.25 3.98 -0.44
C GLY A 166 4.19 2.90 -0.18
N PHE A 167 3.65 2.30 -1.25
CA PHE A 167 2.69 1.19 -1.14
C PHE A 167 3.31 -0.03 -0.46
N ARG A 168 4.56 -0.39 -0.82
CA ARG A 168 5.28 -1.50 -0.21
C ARG A 168 5.49 -1.29 1.29
N ARG A 169 5.93 -0.10 1.72
CA ARG A 169 6.06 0.24 3.15
C ARG A 169 4.73 0.13 3.88
N SER A 170 3.65 0.66 3.31
CA SER A 170 2.31 0.55 3.92
C SER A 170 1.85 -0.91 4.04
N LEU A 171 2.20 -1.76 3.07
CA LEU A 171 1.88 -3.19 3.14
C LEU A 171 2.71 -3.89 4.22
N GLU A 172 4.00 -3.58 4.32
CA GLU A 172 4.89 -4.09 5.37
C GLU A 172 4.41 -3.68 6.78
N GLU A 173 3.99 -2.42 6.97
CA GLU A 173 3.39 -1.95 8.22
C GLU A 173 2.10 -2.70 8.57
N LYS A 174 1.21 -2.91 7.58
CA LYS A 174 -0.03 -3.71 7.79
C LYS A 174 0.28 -5.15 8.16
N LEU A 175 1.29 -5.76 7.53
CA LEU A 175 1.74 -7.11 7.86
C LEU A 175 2.31 -7.17 9.28
N GLN A 176 3.14 -6.19 9.66
CA GLN A 176 3.67 -6.10 11.00
C GLN A 176 2.55 -5.98 12.04
N HIS A 177 1.58 -5.08 11.84
CA HIS A 177 0.43 -4.96 12.72
C HIS A 177 -0.42 -6.23 12.79
N ALA A 178 -0.59 -6.95 11.69
CA ALA A 178 -1.29 -8.23 11.69
C ALA A 178 -0.51 -9.30 12.49
N HIS A 179 0.82 -9.32 12.38
CA HIS A 179 1.67 -10.20 13.18
C HIS A 179 1.59 -9.87 14.68
N ASP A 180 1.75 -8.60 15.04
CA ASP A 180 1.66 -8.15 16.44
C ASP A 180 0.29 -8.48 17.04
N ALA A 181 -0.80 -8.25 16.29
CA ALA A 181 -2.16 -8.61 16.72
C ALA A 181 -2.33 -10.12 16.92
N LEU A 182 -1.74 -10.96 16.06
CA LEU A 182 -1.77 -12.41 16.22
C LEU A 182 -0.96 -12.86 17.44
N GLU A 183 0.19 -12.26 17.69
CA GLU A 183 1.00 -12.56 18.88
C GLU A 183 0.28 -12.14 20.17
N HIS A 184 -0.39 -10.98 20.17
CA HIS A 184 -1.24 -10.57 21.28
C HIS A 184 -2.40 -11.54 21.51
N TYR A 185 -3.08 -11.99 20.45
CA TYR A 185 -4.15 -12.98 20.57
C TYR A 185 -3.64 -14.33 21.09
N ARG A 186 -2.49 -14.81 20.59
CA ARG A 186 -1.85 -16.06 21.06
C ARG A 186 -1.49 -15.97 22.54
N THR A 187 -0.89 -14.86 22.94
CA THR A 187 -0.51 -14.60 24.33
C THR A 187 -1.74 -14.53 25.22
N ALA A 188 -2.76 -13.77 24.83
CA ALA A 188 -4.02 -13.67 25.57
C ALA A 188 -4.73 -15.03 25.71
N SER A 189 -4.76 -15.84 24.65
CA SER A 189 -5.33 -17.20 24.71
C SER A 189 -4.55 -18.12 25.63
N LYS A 190 -3.21 -18.01 25.64
CA LYS A 190 -2.35 -18.75 26.56
C LYS A 190 -2.60 -18.33 28.01
N ASP A 191 -2.60 -17.02 28.28
CA ASP A 191 -2.83 -16.47 29.61
C ASP A 191 -4.23 -16.84 30.14
N GLN A 192 -5.25 -16.84 29.27
CA GLN A 192 -6.59 -17.30 29.64
C GLN A 192 -6.58 -18.76 30.09
N ARG A 193 -5.95 -19.66 29.30
CA ARG A 193 -5.85 -21.08 29.66
C ARG A 193 -5.07 -21.28 30.96
N GLU A 194 -4.00 -20.52 31.17
CA GLU A 194 -3.24 -20.57 32.42
C GLU A 194 -4.07 -20.08 33.61
N GLN A 195 -4.87 -19.03 33.46
CA GLN A 195 -5.78 -18.56 34.51
C GLN A 195 -6.86 -19.59 34.83
N GLU A 196 -7.48 -20.19 33.81
CA GLU A 196 -8.47 -21.27 33.98
C GLU A 196 -7.85 -22.48 34.67
N ALA A 197 -6.64 -22.91 34.27
CA ALA A 197 -5.91 -23.98 34.92
C ALA A 197 -5.65 -23.68 36.41
N ARG A 198 -5.19 -22.47 36.74
CA ARG A 198 -4.98 -22.03 38.14
C ARG A 198 -6.29 -22.05 38.94
N ARG A 199 -7.40 -21.59 38.37
CA ARG A 199 -8.72 -21.62 39.02
C ARG A 199 -9.17 -23.06 39.28
N HIS A 200 -9.02 -23.95 38.30
CA HIS A 200 -9.36 -25.36 38.46
C HIS A 200 -8.47 -26.04 39.49
N GLU A 201 -7.16 -25.76 39.51
CA GLU A 201 -6.26 -26.28 40.52
C GLU A 201 -6.67 -25.84 41.94
N GLN A 202 -7.05 -24.57 42.12
CA GLN A 202 -7.58 -24.07 43.39
C GLN A 202 -8.88 -24.78 43.79
N GLN A 203 -9.82 -24.99 42.87
CA GLN A 203 -11.06 -25.72 43.12
C GLN A 203 -10.78 -27.18 43.54
N VAL A 204 -9.85 -27.86 42.86
CA VAL A 204 -9.46 -29.23 43.22
C VAL A 204 -8.84 -29.26 44.62
N GLN A 205 -7.95 -28.31 44.96
CA GLN A 205 -7.36 -28.23 46.30
C GLN A 205 -8.42 -27.98 47.39
N GLN A 206 -9.40 -27.11 47.11
CA GLN A 206 -10.53 -26.87 48.01
C GLN A 206 -11.37 -28.13 48.23
N LEU A 207 -11.80 -28.80 47.15
CA LEU A 207 -12.58 -30.04 47.24
C LEU A 207 -11.81 -31.14 47.94
N GLN A 208 -10.50 -31.24 47.73
CA GLN A 208 -9.64 -32.19 48.47
C GLN A 208 -9.56 -31.85 49.96
N ALA A 209 -9.58 -30.57 50.35
CA ALA A 209 -9.64 -30.17 51.74
C ALA A 209 -11.00 -30.49 52.37
N GLU A 210 -12.10 -30.20 51.68
CA GLU A 210 -13.47 -30.54 52.09
C GLU A 210 -13.66 -32.06 52.22
N LEU A 211 -13.15 -32.85 51.28
CA LEU A 211 -13.18 -34.31 51.34
C LEU A 211 -12.39 -34.83 52.55
N ARG A 212 -11.21 -34.28 52.82
CA ARG A 212 -10.43 -34.63 54.03
C ARG A 212 -11.20 -34.30 55.30
N GLN A 213 -11.84 -33.13 55.37
CA GLN A 213 -12.66 -32.72 56.50
C GLN A 213 -13.87 -33.65 56.69
N ALA A 214 -14.61 -33.95 55.62
CA ALA A 214 -15.75 -34.85 55.65
C ALA A 214 -15.37 -36.25 56.10
N ASN A 215 -14.25 -36.79 55.60
CA ASN A 215 -13.70 -38.08 56.05
C ASN A 215 -13.33 -38.05 57.54
N GLN A 216 -12.69 -36.97 58.01
CA GLN A 216 -12.38 -36.82 59.43
C GLN A 216 -13.64 -36.79 60.30
N THR A 217 -14.68 -36.06 59.86
CA THR A 217 -15.98 -36.04 60.55
C THR A 217 -16.64 -37.42 60.54
N ALA A 218 -16.60 -38.14 59.42
CA ALA A 218 -17.14 -39.50 59.32
C ALA A 218 -16.43 -40.46 60.28
N ILE A 219 -15.10 -40.38 60.40
CA ILE A 219 -14.32 -41.17 61.38
C ILE A 219 -14.76 -40.86 62.81
N VAL A 220 -14.92 -39.57 63.15
CA VAL A 220 -15.39 -39.16 64.49
C VAL A 220 -16.79 -39.72 64.77
N ARG A 221 -17.74 -39.58 63.83
CA ARG A 221 -19.09 -40.15 63.96
C ARG A 221 -19.09 -41.67 64.09
N GLN A 222 -18.23 -42.37 63.33
CA GLN A 222 -18.10 -43.82 63.44
C GLN A 222 -17.58 -44.25 64.81
N ASN A 223 -16.63 -43.50 65.39
CA ASN A 223 -16.13 -43.73 66.75
C ASN A 223 -17.23 -43.49 67.79
N GLU A 224 -18.01 -42.41 67.65
CA GLU A 224 -19.18 -42.12 68.51
C GLU A 224 -20.23 -43.26 68.45
N ILE A 225 -20.60 -43.71 67.24
CA ILE A 225 -21.52 -44.84 67.04
C ILE A 225 -20.98 -46.11 67.72
N THR A 226 -19.67 -46.37 67.57
CA THR A 226 -19.04 -47.55 68.19
C THR A 226 -19.07 -47.47 69.71
N GLN A 227 -18.85 -46.29 70.29
CA GLN A 227 -18.96 -46.06 71.73
C GLN A 227 -20.40 -46.25 72.20
N LEU A 228 -21.38 -45.62 71.55
CA LEU A 228 -22.80 -45.77 71.86
C LEU A 228 -23.26 -47.23 71.74
N ASN A 229 -22.77 -48.00 70.78
CA ASN A 229 -23.07 -49.42 70.65
C ASN A 229 -22.52 -50.24 71.83
N ARG A 230 -21.32 -49.91 72.34
CA ARG A 230 -20.77 -50.55 73.56
C ARG A 230 -21.59 -50.19 74.78
N ASP A 231 -21.97 -48.92 74.93
CA ASP A 231 -22.80 -48.45 76.03
C ASP A 231 -24.20 -49.09 75.99
N ASN A 232 -24.82 -49.18 74.81
CA ASN A 232 -26.07 -49.91 74.61
C ASN A 232 -25.95 -51.39 74.97
N ALA A 233 -24.89 -52.08 74.53
CA ALA A 233 -24.66 -53.48 74.90
C ALA A 233 -24.52 -53.65 76.42
N ARG A 234 -23.83 -52.71 77.09
CA ARG A 234 -23.71 -52.67 78.55
C ARG A 234 -25.07 -52.44 79.22
N LEU A 235 -25.84 -51.45 78.78
CA LEU A 235 -27.18 -51.17 79.31
C LEU A 235 -28.14 -52.34 79.11
N VAL A 236 -28.08 -53.03 77.97
CA VAL A 236 -28.86 -54.26 77.73
C VAL A 236 -28.47 -55.36 78.71
N ALA A 237 -27.17 -55.55 78.97
CA ALA A 237 -26.70 -56.53 79.96
C ALA A 237 -27.13 -56.15 81.39
N GLU A 238 -27.05 -54.87 81.76
CA GLU A 238 -27.52 -54.35 83.04
C GLU A 238 -29.05 -54.54 83.18
N ALA A 239 -29.83 -54.21 82.14
CA ALA A 239 -31.28 -54.41 82.12
C ALA A 239 -31.66 -55.91 82.23
N ALA A 240 -30.93 -56.80 81.55
CA ALA A 240 -31.12 -58.24 81.68
C ALA A 240 -30.80 -58.73 83.10
N ALA A 241 -29.73 -58.22 83.71
CA ALA A 241 -29.36 -58.54 85.09
C ALA A 241 -30.41 -58.03 86.10
N VAL A 242 -30.91 -56.81 85.92
CA VAL A 242 -31.99 -56.23 86.74
C VAL A 242 -33.28 -57.03 86.57
N THR A 243 -33.63 -57.40 85.33
CA THR A 243 -34.81 -58.24 85.05
C THR A 243 -34.67 -59.61 85.74
N LYS A 244 -33.48 -60.22 85.69
CA LYS A 244 -33.19 -61.48 86.40
C LYS A 244 -33.34 -61.32 87.92
N ARG A 245 -32.74 -60.29 88.51
CA ARG A 245 -32.88 -59.98 89.94
C ARG A 245 -34.34 -59.73 90.33
N SER A 246 -35.09 -59.01 89.50
CA SER A 246 -36.51 -58.77 89.71
C SER A 246 -37.32 -60.07 89.68
N ARG A 247 -37.04 -60.98 88.72
CA ARG A 247 -37.66 -62.32 88.70
C ARG A 247 -37.29 -63.16 89.92
N GLU A 248 -36.02 -63.13 90.34
CA GLU A 248 -35.56 -63.83 91.55
C GLU A 248 -36.24 -63.27 92.80
N GLN A 249 -36.33 -61.95 92.93
CA GLN A 249 -37.04 -61.27 94.02
C GLN A 249 -38.54 -61.57 93.99
N GLN A 250 -39.16 -61.61 92.80
CA GLN A 250 -40.56 -61.97 92.65
C GLN A 250 -40.79 -63.42 93.06
N ALA A 251 -39.93 -64.36 92.64
CA ALA A 251 -39.99 -65.75 93.06
C ALA A 251 -39.76 -65.92 94.58
N GLN A 252 -38.82 -65.17 95.17
CA GLN A 252 -38.65 -65.11 96.63
C GLN A 252 -39.88 -64.54 97.33
N GLY A 253 -40.48 -63.49 96.76
CA GLY A 253 -41.74 -62.90 97.24
C GLY A 253 -42.89 -63.91 97.18
N GLU A 254 -43.02 -64.66 96.09
CA GLU A 254 -44.01 -65.74 95.95
C GLU A 254 -43.77 -66.88 96.96
N LEU A 255 -42.51 -67.27 97.19
CA LEU A 255 -42.16 -68.27 98.21
C LEU A 255 -42.46 -67.77 99.63
N LEU A 256 -42.11 -66.53 99.95
CA LEU A 256 -42.43 -65.91 101.24
C LEU A 256 -43.93 -65.75 101.42
N GLN A 257 -44.66 -65.36 100.37
CA GLN A 257 -46.11 -65.28 100.38
C GLN A 257 -46.74 -66.66 100.59
N ALA A 258 -46.23 -67.70 99.92
CA ALA A 258 -46.67 -69.07 100.12
C ALA A 258 -46.37 -69.58 101.54
N ALA A 259 -45.19 -69.24 102.09
CA ALA A 259 -44.82 -69.56 103.46
C ALA A 259 -45.70 -68.83 104.48
N LEU A 260 -45.98 -67.54 104.26
CA LEU A 260 -46.91 -66.74 105.08
C LEU A 260 -48.31 -67.31 105.01
N ASN A 261 -48.81 -67.64 103.82
CA ASN A 261 -50.13 -68.28 103.65
C ASN A 261 -50.19 -69.63 104.38
N ARG A 262 -49.11 -70.42 104.36
CA ARG A 262 -49.03 -71.67 105.12
C ARG A 262 -49.03 -71.41 106.63
N ALA A 263 -48.25 -70.43 107.11
CA ALA A 263 -48.25 -70.05 108.52
C ALA A 263 -49.60 -69.49 108.98
N LEU A 264 -50.30 -68.71 108.15
CA LEU A 264 -51.67 -68.23 108.41
C LEU A 264 -52.66 -69.40 108.45
N ALA A 265 -52.55 -70.36 107.54
CA ALA A 265 -53.37 -71.56 107.55
C ALA A 265 -53.10 -72.42 108.79
N ASP A 266 -51.84 -72.58 109.19
CA ASP A 266 -51.46 -73.28 110.42
C ASP A 266 -51.94 -72.52 111.67
N HIS A 267 -51.88 -71.19 111.69
CA HIS A 267 -52.46 -70.38 112.77
C HIS A 267 -53.99 -70.47 112.79
N ALA A 268 -54.66 -70.51 111.64
CA ALA A 268 -56.10 -70.71 111.56
C ALA A 268 -56.49 -72.12 112.04
N ARG A 269 -55.70 -73.15 111.72
CA ARG A 269 -55.86 -74.50 112.27
C ARG A 269 -55.65 -74.53 113.78
N ALA A 270 -54.56 -73.96 114.29
CA ALA A 270 -54.31 -73.86 115.73
C ALA A 270 -55.39 -73.05 116.46
N GLY A 271 -55.93 -72.02 115.81
CA GLY A 271 -57.09 -71.26 116.27
C GLY A 271 -58.35 -72.14 116.34
N ALA A 272 -58.66 -72.87 115.27
CA ALA A 272 -59.78 -73.81 115.23
C ALA A 272 -59.64 -74.97 116.24
N GLU A 273 -58.42 -75.49 116.45
CA GLU A 273 -58.12 -76.46 117.50
C GLU A 273 -58.33 -75.87 118.89
N ARG A 274 -57.90 -74.61 119.12
CA ARG A 274 -58.18 -73.89 120.36
C ARG A 274 -59.67 -73.69 120.59
N ASP A 275 -60.40 -73.23 119.59
CA ASP A 275 -61.85 -73.03 119.67
C ASP A 275 -62.56 -74.36 119.92
N ALA A 276 -62.16 -75.43 119.22
CA ALA A 276 -62.67 -76.79 119.43
C ALA A 276 -62.42 -77.26 120.87
N LEU A 277 -61.19 -77.10 121.38
CA LEU A 277 -60.84 -77.39 122.77
C LEU A 277 -61.63 -76.54 123.76
N GLN A 278 -61.94 -75.28 123.43
CA GLN A 278 -62.75 -74.40 124.27
C GLN A 278 -64.23 -74.80 124.25
N THR A 279 -64.78 -75.24 123.13
CA THR A 279 -66.11 -75.89 123.09
C THR A 279 -66.13 -77.21 123.85
N ILE A 280 -65.09 -78.03 123.77
CA ILE A 280 -64.98 -79.27 124.56
C ILE A 280 -64.89 -78.94 126.05
N ALA A 281 -64.08 -77.96 126.45
CA ALA A 281 -63.96 -77.55 127.83
C ALA A 281 -65.26 -76.95 128.38
N SER A 282 -65.99 -76.16 127.59
CA SER A 282 -67.30 -75.61 127.99
C SER A 282 -68.39 -76.67 128.05
N THR A 283 -68.42 -77.61 127.11
CA THR A 283 -69.35 -78.76 127.16
C THR A 283 -69.06 -79.66 128.36
N GLN A 284 -67.78 -79.97 128.64
CA GLN A 284 -67.38 -80.66 129.86
C GLN A 284 -67.73 -79.87 131.13
N ALA A 285 -67.62 -78.54 131.12
CA ALA A 285 -68.04 -77.71 132.24
C ALA A 285 -69.56 -77.76 132.46
N THR A 286 -70.37 -77.76 131.40
CA THR A 286 -71.82 -77.96 131.50
C THR A 286 -72.19 -79.39 131.92
N GLU A 287 -71.51 -80.41 131.42
CA GLU A 287 -71.71 -81.81 131.83
C GLU A 287 -71.34 -82.03 133.31
N LEU A 288 -70.25 -81.41 133.79
CA LEU A 288 -69.90 -81.40 135.21
C LEU A 288 -70.90 -80.63 136.06
N GLY A 289 -71.50 -79.56 135.52
CA GLY A 289 -72.62 -78.85 136.14
C GLY A 289 -73.85 -79.75 136.30
N GLN A 290 -74.26 -80.41 135.22
CA GLN A 290 -75.38 -81.35 135.20
C GLN A 290 -75.12 -82.58 136.09
N ALA A 291 -73.89 -83.09 136.12
CA ALA A 291 -73.50 -84.19 137.00
C ALA A 291 -73.50 -83.79 138.48
N ARG A 292 -73.15 -82.53 138.81
CA ARG A 292 -73.31 -81.99 140.17
C ARG A 292 -74.77 -81.86 140.56
N GLU A 293 -75.62 -81.31 139.70
CA GLU A 293 -77.07 -81.21 139.95
C GLU A 293 -77.72 -82.60 140.09
N ALA A 294 -77.34 -83.56 139.23
CA ALA A 294 -77.78 -84.94 139.34
C ALA A 294 -77.32 -85.58 140.66
N ARG A 295 -76.07 -85.32 141.08
CA ARG A 295 -75.55 -85.82 142.36
C ARG A 295 -76.26 -85.18 143.56
N GLU A 296 -76.56 -83.89 143.50
CA GLU A 296 -77.34 -83.20 144.53
C GLU A 296 -78.76 -83.78 144.64
N SER A 297 -79.42 -84.05 143.50
CA SER A 297 -80.72 -84.72 143.48
C SER A 297 -80.66 -86.14 144.04
N LEU A 298 -79.62 -86.90 143.72
CA LEU A 298 -79.43 -88.27 144.23
C LEU A 298 -79.13 -88.28 145.74
N THR A 299 -78.40 -87.28 146.24
CA THR A 299 -78.21 -87.10 147.69
C THR A 299 -79.48 -86.65 148.40
N ALA A 300 -80.33 -85.86 147.76
CA ALA A 300 -81.65 -85.53 148.27
C ALA A 300 -82.57 -86.76 148.32
N ASP A 301 -82.49 -87.65 147.32
CA ASP A 301 -83.24 -88.91 147.32
C ASP A 301 -82.71 -89.91 148.34
N LEU A 302 -81.38 -90.01 148.53
CA LEU A 302 -80.77 -90.87 149.55
C LEU A 302 -81.07 -90.40 150.97
N THR A 303 -81.11 -89.08 151.23
CA THR A 303 -81.54 -88.56 152.54
C THR A 303 -83.04 -88.83 152.79
N LYS A 304 -83.86 -88.80 151.74
CA LYS A 304 -85.28 -89.16 151.82
C LYS A 304 -85.48 -90.66 152.07
N LEU A 305 -84.67 -91.52 151.44
CA LEU A 305 -84.69 -92.97 151.66
C LEU A 305 -84.14 -93.36 153.03
N ALA A 306 -83.10 -92.66 153.51
CA ALA A 306 -82.58 -92.84 154.87
C ALA A 306 -83.62 -92.45 155.93
N ALA A 307 -84.35 -91.35 155.73
CA ALA A 307 -85.47 -90.96 156.60
C ALA A 307 -86.64 -91.98 156.56
N GLN A 308 -86.89 -92.62 155.41
CA GLN A 308 -87.88 -93.70 155.30
C GLN A 308 -87.43 -95.01 155.96
N PHE A 309 -86.13 -95.33 155.89
CA PHE A 309 -85.55 -96.50 156.53
C PHE A 309 -85.52 -96.34 158.07
N ASP A 310 -85.18 -95.16 158.58
CA ASP A 310 -85.25 -94.87 160.02
C ASP A 310 -86.70 -94.91 160.54
N ALA A 311 -87.67 -94.42 159.76
CA ALA A 311 -89.09 -94.52 160.11
C ALA A 311 -89.61 -95.97 160.11
N GLN A 312 -89.14 -96.82 159.19
CA GLN A 312 -89.47 -98.24 159.16
C GLN A 312 -88.76 -99.05 160.25
N GLN A 313 -87.53 -98.67 160.63
CA GLN A 313 -86.82 -99.26 161.76
C GLN A 313 -87.51 -98.93 163.08
N GLN A 314 -87.95 -97.67 163.30
CA GLN A 314 -88.69 -97.29 164.51
C GLN A 314 -90.03 -98.04 164.65
N LEU A 315 -90.73 -98.30 163.54
CA LEU A 315 -91.95 -99.14 163.53
C LEU A 315 -91.67 -100.62 163.84
N LEU A 316 -90.51 -101.14 163.45
CA LEU A 316 -90.07 -102.51 163.76
C LEU A 316 -89.60 -102.67 165.22
N THR A 317 -89.01 -101.64 165.82
CA THR A 317 -88.69 -101.64 167.26
C THR A 317 -89.95 -101.58 168.12
N ASP A 318 -90.97 -100.82 167.72
CA ASP A 318 -92.26 -100.76 168.40
C ASP A 318 -93.09 -102.07 168.26
N TYR A 319 -92.98 -102.77 167.13
CA TYR A 319 -93.59 -104.10 166.96
C TYR A 319 -92.86 -105.19 167.76
N ARG A 320 -91.52 -105.10 167.88
CA ARG A 320 -90.71 -106.04 168.68
C ARG A 320 -90.91 -105.87 170.19
N MET A 321 -91.21 -104.66 170.67
CA MET A 321 -91.52 -104.40 172.08
C MET A 321 -92.87 -104.98 172.55
N ARG A 322 -93.81 -105.29 171.63
CA ARG A 322 -95.14 -105.84 171.99
C ARG A 322 -95.24 -107.38 171.93
N LEU A 323 -94.19 -108.10 171.50
CA LEU A 323 -94.21 -109.55 171.27
C LEU A 323 -93.14 -110.37 172.04
N GLY A 324 -92.33 -109.75 172.92
CA GLY A 324 -91.58 -110.50 173.94
C GLY A 324 -90.52 -111.48 173.44
N LEU A 325 -89.65 -111.08 172.50
CA LEU A 325 -88.41 -111.82 172.20
C LEU A 325 -87.23 -110.84 172.02
N ALA A 326 -86.30 -110.94 172.96
CA ALA A 326 -85.00 -110.28 172.95
C ALA A 326 -83.96 -111.12 172.21
N GLY A 327 -82.96 -110.43 171.65
CA GLY A 327 -81.66 -110.99 171.25
C GLY A 327 -81.64 -111.60 169.85
N THR A 328 -80.59 -111.50 169.03
CA THR A 328 -79.20 -111.02 169.13
C THR A 328 -78.73 -111.01 167.67
N THR A 329 -78.53 -109.87 167.03
CA THR A 329 -77.25 -109.13 166.91
C THR A 329 -76.12 -109.94 166.29
N GLY A 330 -75.87 -109.62 165.03
CA GLY A 330 -74.73 -109.93 164.18
C GLY A 330 -75.00 -109.23 162.85
#